data_AF-A0A4S0UK09-F1
#
_entry.id   AF-A0A4S0UK09-F1
#
_cell.length_a   1.000
_cell.length_b   1.000
_cell.length_c   1.000
_cell.angle_alpha   90.00
_cell.angle_beta   90.00
_cell.angle_gamma   90.00
#
_symmetry.space_group_name_H-M   'P 1'
#
loop_
_entity.id
_entity.type
_entity.pdbx_description
1 polymer ?
#
loop_
_entity_poly.entity_id
_entity_poly.type
_entity_poly.pdbx_seq_one_letter_code
_entity_poly.pdbx_strand_id
1 'polypeptide(L)'
;RFSLPMLPEATVHYSTLMLVLSAVAIVYGGLLALAQDDLKKLVAYSSISHMGLVTLGIFTLNLRGLEGGILQMFNHGVTTGALFLFVGLIYERTHTRSIA
;
A
#
# COMPACT_ATOMS: atom_id res chain seq x y z
N ARG A 1 8.73 4.28 -13.97
CA ARG A 1 9.69 5.30 -14.48
C ARG A 1 11.06 4.71 -14.82
N PHE A 2 11.70 3.93 -13.93
CA PHE A 2 13.00 3.32 -14.22
C PHE A 2 12.87 1.86 -14.65
N SER A 3 12.35 1.00 -13.76
CA SER A 3 12.23 -0.45 -14.01
C SER A 3 11.60 -0.80 -15.37
N LEU A 4 10.34 -0.42 -15.60
CA LEU A 4 9.59 -0.78 -16.82
C LEU A 4 10.29 -0.37 -18.13
N PRO A 5 10.72 0.90 -18.33
CA PRO A 5 11.33 1.31 -19.60
C PRO A 5 12.81 0.96 -19.74
N MET A 6 13.56 0.80 -18.64
CA MET A 6 15.00 0.47 -18.73
C MET A 6 15.24 -1.01 -19.05
N LEU A 7 14.39 -1.91 -18.52
CA LEU A 7 14.52 -3.35 -18.69
C LEU A 7 13.16 -3.97 -19.08
N PRO A 8 12.66 -3.69 -20.29
CA PRO A 8 11.31 -4.09 -20.71
C PRO A 8 11.15 -5.61 -20.80
N GLU A 9 12.16 -6.34 -21.31
CA GLU A 9 12.10 -7.80 -21.40
C GLU A 9 12.05 -8.47 -20.02
N ALA A 10 12.90 -8.02 -19.09
CA ALA A 10 12.90 -8.52 -17.71
C ALA A 10 11.57 -8.18 -17.00
N THR A 11 11.00 -7.00 -17.26
CA THR A 11 9.71 -6.59 -16.71
C THR A 11 8.60 -7.55 -17.12
N VAL A 12 8.53 -7.92 -18.41
CA VAL A 12 7.54 -8.88 -18.90
C VAL A 12 7.79 -10.26 -18.29
N HIS A 13 9.04 -10.72 -18.27
CA HIS A 13 9.42 -12.02 -17.71
C HIS A 13 9.00 -12.18 -16.23
N TYR A 14 9.24 -11.15 -15.40
CA TYR A 14 8.94 -11.18 -13.97
C TYR A 14 7.54 -10.65 -13.62
N SER A 15 6.71 -10.29 -14.60
CA SER A 15 5.37 -9.72 -14.38
C SER A 15 4.49 -10.62 -13.49
N THR A 16 4.44 -11.92 -13.79
CA THR A 16 3.65 -12.89 -13.02
C THR A 16 4.12 -12.99 -11.57
N LEU A 17 5.44 -13.02 -11.34
CA LEU A 17 6.01 -13.03 -9.99
C LEU A 17 5.60 -11.76 -9.22
N MET A 18 5.69 -10.59 -9.86
CA MET A 18 5.28 -9.32 -9.25
C MET A 18 3.79 -9.26 -8.93
N LEU A 19 2.94 -9.84 -9.77
CA LEU A 19 1.51 -9.96 -9.50
C LEU A 19 1.23 -10.83 -8.27
N VAL A 20 1.92 -11.98 -8.14
CA VAL A 20 1.80 -12.86 -6.96
C VAL A 20 2.27 -12.14 -5.70
N LEU A 21 3.44 -11.51 -5.73
CA LEU A 21 3.96 -10.75 -4.58
C LEU A 21 3.02 -9.60 -4.18
N SER A 22 2.41 -8.93 -5.16
CA SER A 22 1.43 -7.88 -4.92
C SER A 22 0.17 -8.42 -4.26
N ALA A 23 -0.36 -9.56 -4.72
CA ALA A 23 -1.50 -10.23 -4.09
C ALA A 23 -1.20 -10.64 -2.64
N VAL A 24 0.00 -11.16 -2.39
CA VAL A 24 0.46 -11.48 -1.03
C VAL A 24 0.54 -10.21 -0.18
N ALA A 25 1.09 -9.10 -0.69
CA ALA A 25 1.17 -7.84 0.04
C ALA A 25 -0.22 -7.29 0.41
N ILE A 26 -1.19 -7.40 -0.50
CA ILE A 26 -2.59 -6.99 -0.26
C ILE A 26 -3.17 -7.77 0.93
N VAL A 27 -3.14 -9.11 0.85
CA VAL A 27 -3.79 -9.96 1.85
C VAL A 27 -3.01 -9.93 3.17
N TYR A 28 -1.71 -10.19 3.12
CA TYR A 28 -0.88 -10.31 4.33
C TYR A 28 -0.70 -8.96 5.03
N GLY A 29 -0.51 -7.86 4.27
CA GLY A 29 -0.47 -6.52 4.86
C GLY A 29 -1.78 -6.17 5.58
N GLY A 30 -2.92 -6.56 5.01
CA GLY A 30 -4.23 -6.38 5.64
C GLY A 30 -4.39 -7.20 6.92
N LEU A 31 -4.00 -8.48 6.90
CA LEU A 31 -4.03 -9.34 8.08
C LEU A 31 -3.11 -8.82 9.20
N LEU A 32 -1.91 -8.37 8.84
CA LEU A 32 -0.99 -7.76 9.81
C LEU A 32 -1.57 -6.48 10.42
N ALA A 33 -2.23 -5.63 9.62
CA ALA A 33 -2.87 -4.42 10.12
C ALA A 33 -3.98 -4.74 11.13
N LEU A 34 -4.80 -5.77 10.87
CA LEU A 34 -5.85 -6.22 11.79
C LEU A 34 -5.29 -6.78 13.11
N ALA A 35 -4.08 -7.33 13.09
CA ALA A 35 -3.42 -7.87 14.27
C ALA A 35 -2.66 -6.82 15.09
N GLN A 36 -2.73 -5.52 14.74
CA GLN A 36 -2.03 -4.47 15.49
C GLN A 36 -2.89 -3.90 16.62
N ASP A 37 -2.32 -3.86 17.83
CA ASP A 37 -2.90 -3.18 18.99
C ASP A 37 -2.46 -1.71 19.12
N ASP A 38 -1.66 -1.18 18.19
CA ASP A 38 -1.20 0.22 18.16
C ASP A 38 -1.73 0.94 16.91
N LEU A 39 -2.38 2.09 17.11
CA LEU A 39 -2.99 2.90 16.05
C LEU A 39 -2.01 3.31 14.95
N LYS A 40 -0.79 3.73 15.29
CA LYS A 40 0.20 4.14 14.29
C LYS A 40 0.66 2.95 13.47
N LYS A 41 0.88 1.80 14.11
CA LYS A 41 1.23 0.56 13.42
C LYS A 41 0.10 0.09 12.52
N LEU A 42 -1.15 0.10 12.99
CA LEU A 42 -2.31 -0.27 12.18
C LEU A 42 -2.34 0.53 10.87
N VAL A 43 -2.19 1.86 10.94
CA VAL A 43 -2.13 2.73 9.75
C VAL A 43 -0.91 2.42 8.88
N ALA A 44 0.24 2.13 9.47
CA ALA A 44 1.45 1.79 8.70
C ALA A 44 1.34 0.45 7.96
N TYR A 45 0.79 -0.59 8.60
CA TYR A 45 0.62 -1.91 7.99
C TYR A 45 -0.50 -1.93 6.94
N SER A 46 -1.57 -1.15 7.13
CA SER A 46 -2.60 -1.01 6.09
C SER A 46 -2.03 -0.39 4.82
N SER A 47 -1.04 0.51 4.92
CA SER A 47 -0.32 1.06 3.76
C SER A 47 0.36 0.00 2.91
N ILE A 48 0.87 -1.08 3.50
CA ILE A 48 1.49 -2.20 2.76
C ILE A 48 0.44 -2.85 1.84
N SER A 49 -0.76 -3.08 2.35
CA SER A 49 -1.87 -3.63 1.58
C SER A 49 -2.26 -2.71 0.41
N HIS A 50 -2.39 -1.41 0.68
CA HIS A 50 -2.71 -0.41 -0.35
C HIS A 50 -1.62 -0.29 -1.42
N MET A 51 -0.34 -0.37 -1.05
CA MET A 51 0.77 -0.35 -2.02
C MET A 51 0.85 -1.63 -2.84
N GLY A 52 0.39 -2.76 -2.29
CA GLY A 52 0.18 -3.99 -3.06
C GLY A 52 -0.81 -3.80 -4.23
N LEU A 53 -1.88 -3.01 -4.07
CA LEU A 53 -2.79 -2.67 -5.17
C LEU A 53 -2.11 -1.84 -6.26
N VAL A 54 -1.24 -0.90 -5.85
CA VAL A 54 -0.48 -0.06 -6.78
C VAL A 54 0.47 -0.92 -7.62
N THR A 55 1.25 -1.78 -6.98
CA THR A 55 2.19 -2.65 -7.69
C THR A 55 1.46 -3.66 -8.57
N LEU A 56 0.32 -4.21 -8.11
CA LEU A 56 -0.52 -5.08 -8.91
C LEU A 56 -0.96 -4.37 -10.20
N GLY A 57 -1.53 -3.17 -10.09
CA GLY A 57 -2.00 -2.37 -11.21
C GLY A 57 -0.90 -2.08 -12.24
N ILE A 58 0.27 -1.64 -11.77
CA ILE A 58 1.43 -1.35 -12.64
C ILE A 58 1.89 -2.59 -13.40
N PHE A 59 1.97 -3.75 -12.74
CA PHE A 59 2.46 -5.00 -13.35
C PHE A 59 1.39 -5.79 -14.13
N THR A 60 0.16 -5.27 -14.25
CA THR A 60 -0.79 -5.77 -15.26
C THR A 60 -0.44 -5.35 -16.69
N LEU A 61 0.55 -4.45 -16.85
CA LEU A 61 1.11 -3.99 -18.12
C LEU A 61 0.08 -3.50 -19.16
N ASN A 62 -1.02 -2.93 -18.69
CA ASN A 62 -2.03 -2.28 -19.53
C ASN A 62 -2.37 -0.89 -18.98
N LEU A 63 -2.96 -0.05 -19.84
CA LEU A 63 -3.23 1.35 -19.53
C LEU A 63 -4.15 1.52 -18.30
N ARG A 64 -5.22 0.72 -18.21
CA ARG A 64 -6.19 0.80 -17.11
C ARG A 64 -5.56 0.47 -15.76
N GLY A 65 -4.69 -0.55 -15.72
CA GLY A 65 -3.96 -0.92 -14.51
C GLY A 65 -2.97 0.15 -14.07
N LEU A 66 -2.29 0.80 -15.03
CA LEU A 66 -1.39 1.91 -14.74
C LEU A 66 -2.14 3.13 -14.20
N GLU A 67 -3.23 3.54 -14.84
CA GLU A 67 -4.08 4.66 -14.40
C GLU A 67 -4.67 4.39 -13.00
N GLY A 68 -5.18 3.18 -12.78
CA GLY A 68 -5.68 2.74 -11.48
C GLY A 68 -4.61 2.76 -10.40
N GLY A 69 -3.39 2.29 -10.70
CA GLY A 69 -2.25 2.34 -9.79
C GLY A 69 -1.85 3.76 -9.42
N ILE A 70 -1.84 4.68 -10.39
CA ILE A 70 -1.54 6.11 -10.14
C ILE A 70 -2.61 6.76 -9.28
N LEU A 71 -3.89 6.54 -9.61
CA LEU A 71 -4.99 7.06 -8.81
C LEU A 71 -4.94 6.52 -7.38
N GLN A 72 -4.61 5.24 -7.21
CA GLN A 72 -4.47 4.63 -5.90
C GLN A 72 -3.30 5.21 -5.09
N MET A 73 -2.17 5.53 -5.72
CA MET A 73 -1.07 6.24 -5.03
C MET A 73 -1.51 7.59 -4.49
N PHE A 74 -2.26 8.35 -5.29
CA PHE A 74 -2.80 9.64 -4.86
C PHE A 74 -3.79 9.48 -3.70
N ASN A 75 -4.78 8.59 -3.85
CA ASN A 75 -5.77 8.30 -2.82
C ASN A 75 -5.11 7.85 -1.52
N HIS A 76 -4.11 6.96 -1.61
CA HIS A 76 -3.35 6.48 -0.46
C HIS A 76 -2.59 7.62 0.24
N GLY A 77 -1.94 8.50 -0.51
CA GLY A 77 -1.21 9.64 0.07
C GLY A 77 -2.14 10.57 0.86
N VAL A 78 -3.30 10.91 0.31
CA VAL A 78 -4.30 11.75 0.99
C VAL A 78 -4.86 11.06 2.23
N THR A 79 -5.33 9.82 2.09
CA THR A 79 -5.97 9.08 3.19
C THR A 79 -5.00 8.77 4.32
N THR A 80 -3.79 8.34 4.02
CA THR A 80 -2.76 8.00 5.02
C THR A 80 -2.26 9.24 5.73
N GLY A 81 -2.09 10.35 5.02
CA GLY A 81 -1.78 11.65 5.64
C GLY A 81 -2.85 12.09 6.64
N ALA A 82 -4.12 11.99 6.26
CA ALA A 82 -5.24 12.31 7.15
C ALA A 82 -5.31 11.37 8.36
N LEU A 83 -5.13 10.07 8.17
CA LEU A 83 -5.12 9.08 9.25
C LEU A 83 -3.99 9.34 10.24
N PHE A 84 -2.75 9.60 9.79
CA PHE A 84 -1.65 9.93 10.70
C PHE A 84 -1.88 11.23 11.46
N LEU A 85 -2.51 12.23 10.83
CA LEU A 85 -2.93 13.45 11.53
C LEU A 85 -3.93 13.12 12.64
N PHE A 86 -4.96 12.33 12.36
CA PHE A 86 -5.96 11.93 13.37
C PHE A 86 -5.35 11.10 14.49
N VAL A 87 -4.47 10.15 14.19
CA VAL A 87 -3.74 9.40 15.22
C VAL A 87 -2.91 10.35 16.09
N GLY A 88 -2.30 11.38 15.51
CA GLY A 88 -1.62 12.45 16.25
C GLY A 88 -2.55 13.19 17.21
N LEU A 89 -3.73 13.60 16.73
CA LEU A 89 -4.73 14.29 17.56
C LEU A 89 -5.33 13.42 18.67
N ILE A 90 -5.51 12.11 18.43
CA ILE A 90 -5.97 11.16 19.47
C ILE A 90 -4.88 11.00 20.52
N TYR A 91 -3.63 10.81 20.09
CA TYR A 91 -2.50 10.66 21.02
C TYR A 91 -2.31 11.91 21.89
N GLU A 92 -2.45 13.10 21.33
CA GLU A 92 -2.32 14.35 22.09
C GLU A 92 -3.35 14.46 23.22
N ARG A 93 -4.56 13.93 23.03
CA ARG A 93 -5.63 13.99 24.03
C ARG A 93 -5.63 12.85 25.04
N THR A 94 -5.12 11.69 24.65
CA THR A 94 -5.25 10.45 25.42
C THR A 94 -3.91 9.94 25.96
N HIS A 95 -2.80 10.46 25.45
CA HIS A 95 -1.43 9.99 25.69
C HIS A 95 -1.22 8.49 25.49
N THR A 96 -2.10 7.84 24.72
CA THR A 96 -1.99 6.42 24.37
C THR A 96 -2.19 6.23 22.88
N ARG A 97 -1.60 5.13 22.38
CA ARG A 97 -1.80 4.63 21.02
C ARG A 97 -2.40 3.21 21.03
N SER A 98 -2.58 2.64 22.22
CA SER A 98 -3.17 1.32 22.40
C SER A 98 -4.64 1.36 21.99
N ILE A 99 -5.06 0.36 21.23
CA ILE A 99 -6.47 0.07 20.91
C ILE A 99 -6.94 -1.29 21.44
N ALA A 100 -6.06 -2.02 22.12
CA ALA A 100 -6.41 -3.13 22.99
C ALA A 100 -6.65 -2.63 24.42
#